data_AF-A0A917ZWQ2-F1
#
_entry.id   AF-A0A917ZWQ2-F1
#
_cell.length_a   1.000
_cell.length_b   1.000
_cell.length_c   1.000
_cell.angle_alpha   90.00
_cell.angle_beta   90.00
_cell.angle_gamma   90.00
#
_symmetry.space_group_name_H-M   'P 1'
#
loop_
_entity.id
_entity.type
_entity.pdbx_description
1 polymer ?
#
loop_
_entity_poly.entity_id
_entity_poly.type
_entity_poly.pdbx_seq_one_letter_code
_entity_poly.pdbx_strand_id
1 'polypeptide(L)'
;MAEDRSSASEDTAFLAEVTCKDPEAFAKVVEREAFDVTKVSRCSKEAGNADKLIQLSRLGKGKDAGKLQYAPVCLRNLAAPHPGDPGQGGGPNIIKGDCLVERKSYGLPGTGTGSGTSSFETACAGTGSEAPDYRVIALGTTTVIRGEKSVPCPPATQVKFTAKTERFIGAVYCAVRM
;
A
#
# COMPACT_ATOMS: atom_id res chain seq x y z
N MET A 1 -34.17 -31.90 -3.60
CA MET A 1 -32.94 -31.29 -4.14
C MET A 1 -32.78 -29.94 -3.47
N ALA A 2 -31.71 -29.73 -2.69
CA ALA A 2 -31.46 -28.48 -2.00
C ALA A 2 -30.83 -27.47 -2.95
N GLU A 3 -31.33 -26.24 -2.90
CA GLU A 3 -30.86 -25.08 -3.65
C GLU A 3 -29.48 -24.65 -3.15
N ASP A 4 -28.47 -24.64 -4.02
CA ASP A 4 -27.16 -24.09 -3.68
C ASP A 4 -27.15 -22.59 -3.99
N ARG A 5 -27.42 -21.80 -2.94
CA ARG A 5 -27.22 -20.35 -2.95
C ARG A 5 -25.73 -20.06 -2.82
N SER A 6 -25.05 -19.79 -3.93
CA SER A 6 -23.73 -19.15 -3.87
C SER A 6 -23.89 -17.65 -3.65
N SER A 7 -23.61 -17.19 -2.43
CA SER A 7 -23.42 -15.77 -2.15
C SER A 7 -22.01 -15.38 -2.61
N ALA A 8 -21.89 -14.75 -3.77
CA ALA A 8 -20.68 -14.04 -4.12
C ALA A 8 -20.67 -12.73 -3.33
N SER A 9 -19.67 -12.57 -2.46
CA SER A 9 -19.45 -11.38 -1.65
C SER A 9 -19.37 -10.12 -2.53
N GLU A 10 -20.07 -9.10 -2.07
CA GLU A 10 -20.26 -7.80 -2.70
C GLU A 10 -18.92 -7.14 -3.09
N ASP A 11 -18.93 -6.43 -4.23
CA ASP A 11 -17.88 -5.53 -4.74
C ASP A 11 -16.85 -6.07 -5.76
N THR A 12 -17.32 -6.76 -6.80
CA THR A 12 -16.55 -6.87 -8.06
C THR A 12 -16.87 -5.66 -8.94
N ALA A 13 -16.11 -4.56 -8.80
CA ALA A 13 -16.26 -3.41 -9.68
C ALA A 13 -15.64 -3.71 -11.07
N PHE A 14 -16.44 -3.55 -12.12
CA PHE A 14 -15.92 -3.56 -13.49
C PHE A 14 -15.31 -2.19 -13.79
N LEU A 15 -14.00 -2.15 -14.01
CA LEU A 15 -13.28 -0.95 -14.42
C LEU A 15 -12.98 -1.04 -15.92
N ALA A 16 -13.34 0.02 -16.65
CA ALA A 16 -12.99 0.18 -18.05
C ALA A 16 -11.81 1.15 -18.18
N GLU A 17 -10.86 0.81 -19.04
CA GLU A 17 -9.79 1.73 -19.41
C GLU A 17 -10.25 2.64 -20.53
N VAL A 18 -10.23 3.94 -20.24
CA VAL A 18 -10.59 5.01 -21.17
C VAL A 18 -9.42 5.96 -21.36
N THR A 19 -9.51 6.85 -22.34
CA THR A 19 -8.50 7.92 -22.48
C THR A 19 -8.64 8.92 -21.33
N CYS A 20 -7.55 9.59 -20.91
CA CYS A 20 -7.65 10.56 -19.81
C CYS A 20 -8.54 11.79 -20.10
N LYS A 21 -8.94 12.00 -21.36
CA LYS A 21 -9.86 13.09 -21.75
C LYS A 21 -11.32 12.65 -21.74
N ASP A 22 -11.57 11.35 -21.53
CA ASP A 22 -12.91 10.82 -21.45
C ASP A 22 -13.62 11.44 -20.23
N PRO A 23 -14.87 11.93 -20.37
CA PRO A 23 -15.61 12.50 -19.25
C PRO A 23 -15.88 11.50 -18.12
N GLU A 24 -15.85 10.20 -18.39
CA GLU A 24 -16.00 9.14 -17.38
C GLU A 24 -14.68 8.77 -16.70
N ALA A 25 -13.55 9.35 -17.13
CA ALA A 25 -12.26 9.11 -16.50
C ALA A 25 -12.24 9.71 -15.09
N PHE A 26 -12.03 8.88 -14.06
CA PHE A 26 -11.92 9.32 -12.67
C PHE A 26 -10.49 9.22 -12.10
N ALA A 27 -9.62 8.43 -12.74
CA ALA A 27 -8.24 8.24 -12.31
C ALA A 27 -7.31 7.95 -13.50
N LYS A 28 -6.03 8.27 -13.31
CA LYS A 28 -4.93 7.93 -14.20
C LYS A 28 -4.16 6.75 -13.64
N VAL A 29 -3.84 5.78 -14.49
CA VAL A 29 -2.89 4.70 -14.16
C VAL A 29 -1.49 5.30 -14.08
N VAL A 30 -0.85 5.22 -12.91
CA VAL A 30 0.54 5.65 -12.69
C VAL A 30 1.52 4.49 -12.73
N GLU A 31 1.04 3.29 -12.42
CA GLU A 31 1.82 2.05 -12.52
C GLU A 31 0.89 0.88 -12.83
N ARG A 32 1.36 -0.02 -13.70
CA ARG A 32 0.70 -1.29 -14.00
C ARG A 32 1.74 -2.39 -14.05
N GLU A 33 1.59 -3.34 -13.15
CA GLU A 33 2.40 -4.55 -13.15
C GLU A 33 1.85 -5.59 -14.12
N ALA A 34 2.74 -6.46 -14.60
CA ALA A 34 2.33 -7.61 -15.40
C ALA A 34 1.65 -8.67 -14.52
N PHE A 35 0.73 -9.42 -15.12
CA PHE A 35 0.11 -10.57 -14.47
C PHE A 35 1.13 -11.66 -14.17
N ASP A 36 1.20 -12.06 -12.91
CA ASP A 36 2.07 -13.14 -12.45
C ASP A 36 1.44 -13.83 -11.21
N VAL A 37 1.80 -15.08 -10.95
CA VAL A 37 1.25 -15.89 -9.85
C VAL A 37 1.83 -15.54 -8.48
N THR A 38 2.89 -14.73 -8.44
CA THR A 38 3.65 -14.37 -7.23
C THR A 38 3.51 -12.91 -6.82
N LYS A 39 2.77 -12.09 -7.58
CA LYS A 39 2.66 -10.65 -7.32
C LYS A 39 1.86 -10.38 -6.05
N VAL A 40 2.39 -9.46 -5.24
CA VAL A 40 1.74 -8.97 -4.02
C VAL A 40 1.00 -7.65 -4.30
N SER A 41 -0.06 -7.38 -3.54
CA SER A 41 -0.85 -6.14 -3.64
C SER A 41 -0.10 -4.95 -3.07
N ARG A 42 0.82 -4.36 -3.85
CA ARG A 42 1.59 -3.16 -3.47
C ARG A 42 1.87 -2.30 -4.69
N CYS A 43 1.98 -1.00 -4.45
CA CYS A 43 2.58 -0.07 -5.38
C CYS A 43 4.10 -0.09 -5.26
N SER A 44 4.80 0.13 -6.37
CA SER A 44 6.24 0.36 -6.33
C SER A 44 6.56 1.71 -5.70
N LYS A 45 7.85 1.97 -5.52
CA LYS A 45 8.33 3.29 -5.09
C LYS A 45 8.10 4.35 -6.18
N GLU A 46 8.15 3.93 -7.43
CA GLU A 46 7.98 4.77 -8.62
C GLU A 46 6.53 5.29 -8.76
N ALA A 47 5.54 4.54 -8.26
CA ALA A 47 4.15 5.00 -8.18
C ALA A 47 3.95 6.18 -7.21
N GLY A 48 4.92 6.47 -6.33
CA GLY A 48 4.93 7.69 -5.51
C GLY A 48 3.63 7.90 -4.72
N ASN A 49 2.98 9.04 -4.96
CA ASN A 49 1.74 9.50 -4.33
C ASN A 49 0.47 8.95 -5.01
N ALA A 50 0.47 7.67 -5.40
CA ALA A 50 -0.75 7.01 -5.86
C ALA A 50 -1.87 7.17 -4.82
N ASP A 51 -3.10 7.32 -5.27
CA ASP A 51 -4.28 7.49 -4.40
C ASP A 51 -4.95 6.15 -4.09
N LYS A 52 -4.83 5.18 -4.99
CA LYS A 52 -5.47 3.87 -4.86
C LYS A 52 -4.59 2.78 -5.45
N LEU A 53 -4.72 1.59 -4.88
CA LEU A 53 -4.25 0.32 -5.43
C LEU A 53 -5.46 -0.54 -5.75
N ILE A 54 -5.50 -1.09 -6.95
CA ILE A 54 -6.43 -2.15 -7.32
C ILE A 54 -5.65 -3.42 -7.67
N GLN A 55 -6.24 -4.58 -7.40
CA GLN A 55 -5.68 -5.88 -7.78
C GLN A 55 -6.50 -6.44 -8.95
N LEU A 56 -5.92 -6.49 -10.14
CA LEU A 56 -6.52 -7.23 -11.24
C LEU A 56 -6.21 -8.71 -11.06
N SER A 57 -7.16 -9.58 -11.41
CA SER A 57 -6.98 -11.03 -11.37
C SER A 57 -7.44 -11.66 -12.68
N ARG A 58 -6.79 -12.76 -13.08
CA ARG A 58 -7.21 -13.57 -14.24
C ARG A 58 -6.72 -15.00 -14.10
N LEU A 59 -7.38 -15.93 -14.80
CA LEU A 59 -6.82 -17.27 -14.99
C LEU A 59 -5.71 -17.24 -16.03
N GLY A 60 -4.57 -17.85 -15.69
CA GLY A 60 -3.42 -18.01 -16.55
C GLY A 60 -3.70 -18.91 -17.75
N LYS A 61 -2.85 -18.79 -18.77
CA LYS A 61 -2.88 -19.59 -20.01
C LYS A 61 -1.50 -20.20 -20.27
N GLY A 62 -1.42 -21.20 -21.15
CA GLY A 62 -0.15 -21.84 -21.51
C GLY A 62 0.49 -22.55 -20.31
N LYS A 63 1.73 -22.19 -19.95
CA LYS A 63 2.48 -22.79 -18.84
C LYS A 63 1.84 -22.58 -17.46
N ASP A 64 0.96 -21.59 -17.33
CA ASP A 64 0.22 -21.26 -16.10
C ASP A 64 -1.28 -21.49 -16.24
N ALA A 65 -1.71 -22.35 -17.17
CA ALA A 65 -3.11 -22.69 -17.35
C ALA A 65 -3.77 -23.12 -16.02
N GLY A 66 -4.90 -22.48 -15.70
CA GLY A 66 -5.68 -22.77 -14.49
C GLY A 66 -5.16 -22.12 -13.20
N LYS A 67 -3.99 -21.47 -13.22
CA LYS A 67 -3.49 -20.73 -12.04
C LYS A 67 -4.07 -19.32 -12.02
N LEU A 68 -4.45 -18.83 -10.84
CA LEU A 68 -4.84 -17.43 -10.66
C LEU A 68 -3.59 -16.55 -10.72
N GLN A 69 -3.59 -15.57 -11.61
CA GLN A 69 -2.55 -14.55 -11.75
C GLN A 69 -3.09 -13.22 -11.27
N TYR A 70 -2.20 -12.40 -10.72
CA TYR A 70 -2.55 -11.07 -10.27
C TYR A 70 -1.66 -9.99 -10.88
N ALA A 71 -2.23 -8.80 -11.06
CA ALA A 71 -1.54 -7.60 -11.50
C ALA A 71 -1.99 -6.41 -10.64
N PRO A 72 -1.15 -5.91 -9.72
CA PRO A 72 -1.45 -4.67 -9.02
C PRO A 72 -1.40 -3.49 -10.01
N VAL A 73 -2.34 -2.56 -9.85
CA VAL A 73 -2.41 -1.32 -10.62
C VAL A 73 -2.59 -0.16 -9.66
N CYS A 74 -1.71 0.82 -9.76
CA CYS A 74 -1.72 2.00 -8.92
C CYS A 74 -2.31 3.17 -9.71
N LEU A 75 -3.21 3.88 -9.06
CA LEU A 75 -4.05 4.90 -9.66
C LEU A 75 -3.84 6.22 -8.93
N ARG A 76 -3.83 7.31 -9.69
CA ARG A 76 -3.92 8.68 -9.18
C ARG A 76 -5.27 9.24 -9.59
N ASN A 77 -6.08 9.71 -8.63
CA ASN A 77 -7.36 10.33 -8.95
C ASN A 77 -7.12 11.55 -9.85
N LEU A 78 -8.07 11.84 -10.74
CA LEU A 78 -8.01 13.06 -11.55
C LEU A 78 -8.53 14.28 -10.78
N ALA A 79 -9.49 14.05 -9.88
CA ALA A 79 -10.03 15.06 -8.98
C ALA A 79 -9.64 14.76 -7.52
N ALA A 80 -9.65 15.81 -6.69
CA ALA A 80 -9.54 15.66 -5.25
C ALA A 80 -10.73 14.85 -4.67
N PRO A 81 -10.56 14.18 -3.51
CA PRO A 81 -9.36 14.15 -2.69
C PRO A 81 -8.25 13.26 -3.27
N HIS A 82 -7.01 13.57 -2.89
CA HIS A 82 -5.81 12.79 -3.22
C HIS A 82 -5.22 12.16 -1.94
N PRO A 83 -5.72 11.00 -1.50
CA PRO A 83 -5.20 10.29 -0.33
C PRO A 83 -3.70 10.02 -0.34
N GLY A 84 -3.10 9.90 -1.53
CA GLY A 84 -1.65 9.67 -1.67
C GLY A 84 -0.78 10.90 -1.46
N ASP A 85 -1.37 12.10 -1.37
CA ASP A 85 -0.58 13.31 -1.15
C ASP A 85 -0.04 13.38 0.29
N PRO A 86 1.16 13.98 0.48
CA PRO A 86 1.82 14.04 1.77
C PRO A 86 0.91 14.51 2.91
N GLY A 87 0.63 13.60 3.84
CA GLY A 87 -0.14 13.86 5.04
C GLY A 87 -1.66 13.84 4.89
N GLN A 88 -2.19 13.51 3.71
CA GLN A 88 -3.64 13.34 3.53
C GLN A 88 -4.15 12.01 4.10
N GLY A 89 -3.30 10.99 4.14
CA GLY A 89 -3.65 9.69 4.67
C GLY A 89 -4.46 8.85 3.68
N GLY A 90 -4.13 7.57 3.59
CA GLY A 90 -4.94 6.57 2.89
C GLY A 90 -4.50 6.26 1.47
N GLY A 91 -3.34 6.76 1.04
CA GLY A 91 -2.65 6.23 -0.12
C GLY A 91 -2.16 4.79 0.09
N PRO A 92 -1.74 4.08 -0.96
CA PRO A 92 -1.17 2.74 -0.86
C PRO A 92 0.30 2.74 -0.43
N ASN A 93 0.95 3.91 -0.46
CA ASN A 93 2.36 4.10 -0.13
C ASN A 93 2.49 5.13 0.99
N ILE A 94 3.37 4.84 1.95
CA ILE A 94 3.84 5.84 2.92
C ILE A 94 5.03 6.58 2.28
N ILE A 95 4.90 7.90 2.17
CA ILE A 95 5.88 8.80 1.59
C ILE A 95 6.34 9.87 2.58
N LYS A 96 7.32 10.67 2.18
CA LYS A 96 7.78 11.81 2.99
C LYS A 96 6.64 12.80 3.18
N GLY A 97 6.40 13.16 4.43
CA GLY A 97 5.39 14.13 4.85
C GLY A 97 4.15 13.48 5.46
N ASP A 98 3.97 12.17 5.30
CA ASP A 98 2.87 11.41 5.89
C ASP A 98 3.00 11.29 7.40
N CYS A 99 1.86 11.00 8.02
CA CYS A 99 1.77 10.85 9.45
C CYS A 99 1.41 9.42 9.85
N LEU A 100 2.00 8.98 10.96
CA LEU A 100 1.83 7.65 11.49
C LEU A 100 1.25 7.73 12.89
N VAL A 101 0.42 6.75 13.22
CA VAL A 101 -0.07 6.50 14.58
C VAL A 101 0.39 5.12 15.03
N GLU A 102 0.84 5.03 16.27
CA GLU A 102 1.22 3.76 16.90
C GLU A 102 0.03 3.15 17.62
N ARG A 103 -0.31 1.92 17.23
CA ARG A 103 -1.39 1.16 17.88
C ARG A 103 -0.86 -0.16 18.41
N LYS A 104 -1.51 -0.65 19.47
CA LYS A 104 -1.33 -2.04 19.88
C LYS A 104 -1.88 -2.95 18.79
N SER A 105 -0.99 -3.76 18.23
CA SER A 105 -1.35 -4.83 17.29
C SER A 105 -1.45 -6.12 18.08
N TYR A 106 -2.64 -6.71 18.07
CA TYR A 106 -2.85 -8.04 18.62
C TYR A 106 -2.60 -9.04 17.50
N GLY A 107 -1.63 -9.92 17.69
CA GLY A 107 -1.47 -11.07 16.82
C GLY A 107 -2.69 -12.00 16.90
N LEU A 108 -2.92 -12.79 15.84
CA LEU A 108 -4.02 -13.75 15.83
C LEU A 108 -3.83 -14.76 16.97
N PRO A 109 -4.87 -15.02 17.80
CA PRO A 109 -4.79 -16.01 18.87
C PRO A 109 -4.31 -17.36 18.33
N GLY A 110 -3.34 -17.99 19.00
CA GLY A 110 -2.82 -19.31 18.62
C GLY A 110 -1.77 -19.32 17.51
N THR A 111 -1.41 -18.18 16.92
CA THR A 111 -0.36 -18.09 15.88
C THR A 111 1.04 -17.78 16.43
N GLY A 112 1.18 -17.61 17.74
CA GLY A 112 2.46 -17.26 18.40
C GLY A 112 2.92 -15.83 18.14
N THR A 113 2.21 -15.05 17.33
CA THR A 113 2.44 -13.60 17.24
C THR A 113 1.89 -12.94 18.49
N GLY A 114 2.77 -12.53 19.41
CA GLY A 114 2.38 -11.82 20.63
C GLY A 114 1.74 -10.45 20.37
N SER A 115 1.24 -9.81 21.43
CA SER A 115 0.88 -8.40 21.39
C SER A 115 2.12 -7.56 21.08
N GLY A 116 2.03 -6.63 20.12
CA GLY A 116 3.09 -5.71 19.76
C GLY A 116 2.57 -4.30 19.50
N THR A 117 3.45 -3.40 19.09
CA THR A 117 3.08 -2.06 18.60
C THR A 117 3.35 -2.01 17.11
N SER A 118 2.34 -1.61 16.33
CA SER A 118 2.43 -1.42 14.88
C SER A 118 2.09 0.02 14.54
N SER A 119 2.73 0.54 13.50
CA SER A 119 2.51 1.89 13.01
C SER A 119 1.63 1.86 11.77
N PHE A 120 0.62 2.71 11.73
CA PHE A 120 -0.32 2.83 10.64
C PHE A 120 -0.35 4.25 10.13
N GLU A 121 -0.51 4.42 8.82
CA GLU A 121 -0.71 5.74 8.23
C GLU A 121 -2.03 6.36 8.71
N THR A 122 -2.02 7.67 8.92
CA THR A 122 -3.19 8.48 9.24
C THR A 122 -3.04 9.87 8.66
N ALA A 123 -4.15 10.58 8.47
CA ALA A 123 -4.14 11.97 8.04
C ALA A 123 -3.44 12.85 9.09
N CYS A 124 -2.49 13.68 8.65
CA CYS A 124 -1.77 14.60 9.53
C CYS A 124 -2.68 15.63 10.20
N ALA A 125 -3.83 15.93 9.60
CA ALA A 125 -4.84 16.81 10.18
C ALA A 125 -5.55 16.22 11.42
N GLY A 126 -5.29 14.95 11.77
CA GLY A 126 -5.93 14.29 12.91
C GLY A 126 -7.41 13.97 12.68
N THR A 127 -7.85 13.92 11.42
CA THR A 127 -9.23 13.57 11.04
C THR A 127 -9.51 12.07 11.03
N GLY A 128 -8.48 11.25 11.29
CA GLY A 128 -8.60 9.81 11.49
C GLY A 128 -9.22 9.47 12.85
N SER A 129 -9.24 8.18 13.20
CA SER A 129 -9.74 7.72 14.51
C SER A 129 -8.88 8.19 15.68
N GLU A 130 -7.62 8.50 15.43
CA GLU A 130 -6.60 8.88 16.41
C GLU A 130 -5.73 9.99 15.83
N ALA A 131 -5.24 10.87 16.70
CA ALA A 131 -4.28 11.90 16.31
C ALA A 131 -2.94 11.25 15.89
N PRO A 132 -2.22 11.83 14.92
CA PRO A 132 -0.92 11.31 14.52
C PRO A 132 0.13 11.50 15.61
N ASP A 133 0.93 10.46 15.86
CA ASP A 133 2.05 10.50 16.81
C ASP A 133 3.35 10.96 16.14
N TYR A 134 3.50 10.67 14.84
CA TYR A 134 4.75 10.88 14.11
C TYR A 134 4.53 11.42 12.71
N ARG A 135 5.52 12.16 12.20
CA ARG A 135 5.61 12.60 10.80
C ARG A 135 6.85 12.00 10.14
N VAL A 136 6.67 11.42 8.95
CA VAL A 136 7.75 10.87 8.12
C VAL A 136 8.52 12.02 7.48
N ILE A 137 9.83 12.09 7.74
CA ILE A 137 10.72 13.14 7.22
C ILE A 137 11.63 12.63 6.09
N ALA A 138 11.85 11.32 6.00
CA ALA A 138 12.60 10.68 4.93
C ALA A 138 12.26 9.20 4.81
N LEU A 139 12.50 8.65 3.63
CA LEU A 139 12.52 7.21 3.37
C LEU A 139 13.98 6.75 3.31
N GLY A 140 14.38 5.89 4.24
CA GLY A 140 15.63 5.16 4.20
C GLY A 140 15.48 3.80 3.54
N THR A 141 16.60 3.20 3.15
CA THR A 141 16.67 1.84 2.61
C THR A 141 17.67 1.04 3.43
N THR A 142 17.25 -0.11 3.95
CA THR A 142 18.17 -1.12 4.48
C THR A 142 18.33 -2.18 3.41
N THR A 143 19.44 -2.15 2.68
CA THR A 143 19.68 -3.09 1.57
C THR A 143 19.76 -4.53 2.08
N VAL A 144 19.00 -5.45 1.48
CA VAL A 144 19.34 -6.89 1.47
C VAL A 144 19.23 -7.52 0.07
N ILE A 145 18.84 -6.80 -0.99
CA ILE A 145 18.83 -7.37 -2.36
C ILE A 145 19.57 -6.45 -3.35
N ARG A 146 20.61 -7.01 -3.98
CA ARG A 146 21.37 -6.55 -5.16
C ARG A 146 21.50 -5.03 -5.37
N GLY A 147 22.57 -4.45 -4.83
CA GLY A 147 23.24 -3.29 -5.43
C GLY A 147 22.67 -1.90 -5.11
N GLU A 148 21.53 -1.80 -4.41
CA GLU A 148 21.00 -0.49 -4.00
C GLU A 148 21.76 0.02 -2.76
N LYS A 149 22.31 1.24 -2.83
CA LYS A 149 23.00 1.87 -1.70
C LYS A 149 22.00 2.11 -0.57
N SER A 150 22.38 1.75 0.65
CA SER A 150 21.59 2.09 1.83
C SER A 150 21.51 3.61 1.96
N VAL A 151 20.29 4.13 2.07
CA VAL A 151 20.04 5.55 2.33
C VAL A 151 19.83 5.70 3.83
N PRO A 152 20.78 6.32 4.57
CA PRO A 152 20.64 6.51 6.00
C PRO A 152 19.57 7.57 6.30
N CYS A 153 18.91 7.40 7.44
CA CYS A 153 18.01 8.42 7.95
C CYS A 153 18.77 9.72 8.30
N PRO A 154 18.16 10.90 8.09
CA PRO A 154 18.77 12.17 8.46
C PRO A 154 18.97 12.29 9.99
N PRO A 155 19.92 13.10 10.47
CA PRO A 155 20.21 13.25 11.91
C PRO A 155 19.01 13.71 12.76
N ALA A 156 18.06 14.44 12.15
CA ALA A 156 16.84 14.88 12.81
C ALA A 156 15.85 13.74 13.14
N THR A 157 16.14 12.51 12.71
CA THR A 157 15.27 11.34 12.93
C THR A 157 15.22 10.98 14.40
N GLN A 158 14.01 10.93 14.96
CA GLN A 158 13.77 10.52 16.35
C GLN A 158 13.37 9.04 16.43
N VAL A 159 12.59 8.55 15.46
CA VAL A 159 12.10 7.17 15.40
C VAL A 159 12.25 6.60 14.00
N LYS A 160 12.54 5.30 13.90
CA LYS A 160 12.59 4.56 12.64
C LYS A 160 11.53 3.47 12.63
N PHE A 161 10.68 3.47 11.61
CA PHE A 161 9.73 2.39 11.35
C PHE A 161 10.26 1.51 10.24
N THR A 162 9.97 0.22 10.28
CA THR A 162 10.33 -0.71 9.21
C THR A 162 9.08 -1.38 8.69
N ALA A 163 8.88 -1.33 7.37
CA ALA A 163 7.92 -2.21 6.72
C ALA A 163 8.44 -3.65 6.86
N LYS A 164 7.98 -4.37 7.89
CA LYS A 164 8.28 -5.79 8.01
C LYS A 164 7.37 -6.57 7.07
N THR A 165 7.99 -7.40 6.23
CA THR A 165 7.32 -8.54 5.61
C THR A 165 7.91 -9.81 6.21
N GLU A 166 7.18 -10.92 6.15
CA GLU A 166 7.63 -12.21 6.70
C GLU A 166 8.98 -12.69 6.17
N ARG A 167 9.47 -12.14 5.04
CA ARG A 167 10.71 -12.57 4.38
C ARG A 167 11.77 -11.49 4.20
N PHE A 168 11.45 -10.21 4.40
CA PHE A 168 12.37 -9.10 4.12
C PHE A 168 12.17 -7.92 5.08
N ILE A 169 13.29 -7.31 5.51
CA ILE A 169 13.32 -5.95 6.05
C ILE A 169 13.07 -5.02 4.86
N GLY A 170 11.87 -4.43 4.79
CA GLY A 170 11.48 -3.50 3.73
C GLY A 170 12.04 -2.09 3.95
N ALA A 171 11.35 -1.10 3.36
CA ALA A 171 11.68 0.31 3.52
C ALA A 171 11.77 0.72 5.00
N VAL A 172 12.71 1.63 5.29
CA VAL A 172 12.83 2.28 6.60
C VAL A 172 12.18 3.65 6.50
N TYR A 173 11.24 3.96 7.37
CA TYR A 173 10.64 5.28 7.47
C TYR A 173 11.30 6.03 8.62
N CYS A 174 11.91 7.17 8.31
CA CYS A 174 12.56 8.03 9.28
C CYS A 174 11.56 9.10 9.71
N ALA A 175 11.25 9.18 11.00
CA ALA A 175 10.18 10.03 11.51
C ALA A 175 10.59 10.87 12.72
N VAL A 176 9.83 11.93 12.95
CA VAL A 176 9.86 12.78 14.14
C VAL A 176 8.51 12.74 14.83
N ARG A 177 8.48 12.93 16.15
CA ARG A 177 7.22 13.11 16.87
C ARG A 177 6.53 14.39 16.43
N MET A 178 5.20 14.33 16.42
CA MET A 178 4.32 15.50 16.20
C MET A 178 3.89 16.13 17.51
#